data_AF-A0A1S3L2S2-F1
#
_entry.id   AF-A0A1S3L2S2-F1
#
_cell.length_a   1.000
_cell.length_b   1.000
_cell.length_c   1.000
_cell.angle_alpha   90.00
_cell.angle_beta   90.00
_cell.angle_gamma   90.00
#
_symmetry.space_group_name_H-M   'P 1'
#
loop_
_entity.id
_entity.type
_entity.pdbx_description
1 polymer ?
#
loop_
_entity_poly.entity_id
_entity_poly.type
_entity_poly.pdbx_seq_one_letter_code
_entity_poly.pdbx_strand_id
1 'polypeptide(L)'
;MCQIERYVKDSLNVEMAQLQQSAVHNHTAAILDLGTNLLTQTAQHTRKLTDVEIQVLNQTSRLEIQLLENSLSTNKLETKLLHHSTEISKLHDKNRLLEQKMQELESGHHEELVTLQEERSSLQQMVARQNSVITELQTHLDQATGNNSILLSQQQQLTDTVNSLLKLCSMDRGSGVVPNSNLAFKQSDSSHEERKYRDCSEIFQAGFNNSGVYTIHINTQETKKVYCNMEAAGGGWSVIQRRKDGTMDFRRTWKEYKMVRRTGWDILTAFF
;
A
#
# COMPACT_ATOMS: atom_id res chain seq x y z
N MET A 1 -88.74 -113.18 40.43
CA MET A 1 -88.17 -112.10 41.26
C MET A 1 -86.87 -111.52 40.70
N CYS A 2 -85.97 -112.31 40.08
CA CYS A 2 -84.64 -111.84 39.62
C CYS A 2 -84.57 -111.01 38.31
N GLN A 3 -85.66 -110.83 37.57
CA GLN A 3 -85.62 -110.21 36.23
C GLN A 3 -85.87 -108.69 36.28
N ILE A 4 -86.71 -108.25 37.23
CA ILE A 4 -87.06 -106.84 37.43
C ILE A 4 -85.89 -106.08 38.09
N GLU A 5 -85.26 -106.64 39.13
CA GLU A 5 -84.08 -106.02 39.76
C GLU A 5 -82.91 -105.85 38.80
N ARG A 6 -82.70 -106.82 37.89
CA ARG A 6 -81.65 -106.76 36.88
C ARG A 6 -81.95 -105.66 35.85
N TYR A 7 -83.19 -105.57 35.39
CA TYR A 7 -83.64 -104.51 34.49
C TYR A 7 -83.51 -103.10 35.10
N VAL A 8 -83.89 -102.93 36.38
CA VAL A 8 -83.76 -101.65 37.08
C VAL A 8 -82.28 -101.27 37.27
N LYS A 9 -81.42 -102.22 37.65
CA LYS A 9 -79.97 -101.99 37.78
C LYS A 9 -79.32 -101.64 36.45
N ASP A 10 -79.67 -102.33 35.38
CA ASP A 10 -79.13 -102.07 34.05
C ASP A 10 -79.63 -100.71 33.51
N SER A 11 -80.89 -100.36 33.75
CA SER A 11 -81.44 -99.03 33.40
C SER A 11 -80.73 -97.91 34.16
N LEU A 12 -80.55 -98.03 35.48
CA LEU A 12 -79.84 -97.04 36.29
C LEU A 12 -78.37 -96.91 35.91
N ASN A 13 -77.70 -98.01 35.56
CA ASN A 13 -76.31 -97.98 35.07
C ASN A 13 -76.19 -97.25 33.73
N VAL A 14 -77.13 -97.49 32.81
CA VAL A 14 -77.18 -96.79 31.51
C VAL A 14 -77.44 -95.30 31.72
N GLU A 15 -78.38 -94.94 32.59
CA GLU A 15 -78.72 -93.55 32.90
C GLU A 15 -77.55 -92.82 33.61
N MET A 16 -76.87 -93.47 34.56
CA MET A 16 -75.69 -92.92 35.23
C MET A 16 -74.49 -92.76 34.28
N ALA A 17 -74.28 -93.71 33.36
CA ALA A 17 -73.26 -93.60 32.31
C ALA A 17 -73.57 -92.45 31.33
N GLN A 18 -74.83 -92.26 30.94
CA GLN A 18 -75.26 -91.15 30.09
C GLN A 18 -75.07 -89.79 30.77
N LEU A 19 -75.42 -89.67 32.05
CA LEU A 19 -75.19 -88.44 32.83
C LEU A 19 -73.70 -88.13 32.99
N GLN A 20 -72.87 -89.13 33.29
CA GLN A 20 -71.43 -88.96 33.38
C GLN A 20 -70.81 -88.56 32.03
N GLN A 21 -71.26 -89.17 30.93
CA GLN A 21 -70.81 -88.81 29.58
C GLN A 21 -71.23 -87.40 29.18
N SER A 22 -72.46 -86.99 29.51
CA SER A 22 -72.95 -85.63 29.30
C SER A 22 -72.15 -84.60 30.11
N ALA A 23 -71.87 -84.88 31.39
CA ALA A 23 -71.06 -84.02 32.25
C ALA A 23 -69.62 -83.90 31.75
N VAL A 24 -68.99 -85.01 31.36
CA VAL A 24 -67.63 -85.00 30.78
C VAL A 24 -67.62 -84.22 29.46
N HIS A 25 -68.60 -84.42 28.58
CA HIS A 25 -68.69 -83.68 27.31
C HIS A 25 -68.90 -82.19 27.54
N ASN A 26 -69.77 -81.81 28.48
CA ASN A 26 -70.02 -80.41 28.84
C ASN A 26 -68.77 -79.75 29.44
N HIS A 27 -68.09 -80.41 30.38
CA HIS A 27 -66.83 -79.92 30.92
C HIS A 27 -65.72 -79.82 29.87
N THR A 28 -65.62 -80.80 28.96
CA THR A 28 -64.65 -80.76 27.86
C THR A 28 -64.94 -79.60 26.91
N ALA A 29 -66.21 -79.35 26.58
CA ALA A 29 -66.62 -78.21 25.76
C ALA A 29 -66.28 -76.87 26.44
N ALA A 30 -66.56 -76.73 27.74
CA ALA A 30 -66.23 -75.52 28.50
C ALA A 30 -64.72 -75.26 28.58
N ILE A 31 -63.90 -76.32 28.75
CA ILE A 31 -62.44 -76.21 28.77
C ILE A 31 -61.90 -75.82 27.39
N LEU A 32 -62.43 -76.42 26.31
CA LEU A 32 -62.04 -76.08 24.95
C LEU A 32 -62.39 -74.63 24.62
N ASP A 33 -63.59 -74.17 24.98
CA ASP A 33 -64.03 -72.79 24.76
C ASP A 33 -63.19 -71.78 25.56
N LEU A 34 -62.83 -72.09 26.81
CA LEU A 34 -61.91 -71.26 27.57
C LEU A 34 -60.52 -71.22 26.91
N GLY A 35 -60.02 -72.36 26.43
CA GLY A 35 -58.74 -72.49 25.76
C GLY A 35 -58.68 -71.69 24.45
N THR A 36 -59.71 -71.75 23.61
CA THR A 36 -59.78 -71.00 22.35
C THR A 36 -59.90 -69.49 22.58
N ASN A 37 -60.68 -69.08 23.58
CA ASN A 37 -60.80 -67.68 23.98
C ASN A 37 -59.45 -67.13 24.46
N LEU A 38 -58.74 -67.86 25.33
CA LEU A 38 -57.43 -67.46 25.82
C LEU A 38 -56.38 -67.40 24.69
N LEU A 39 -56.36 -68.38 23.80
CA LEU A 39 -55.46 -68.37 22.63
C LEU A 39 -55.76 -67.20 21.70
N THR A 40 -57.04 -66.90 21.46
CA THR A 40 -57.46 -65.77 20.62
C THR A 40 -57.04 -64.45 21.25
N GLN A 41 -57.25 -64.28 22.55
CA GLN A 41 -56.83 -63.09 23.29
C GLN A 41 -55.31 -62.95 23.30
N THR A 42 -54.58 -64.05 23.50
CA THR A 42 -53.10 -64.06 23.44
C THR A 42 -52.61 -63.64 22.06
N ALA A 43 -53.15 -64.21 20.99
CA ALA A 43 -52.79 -63.84 19.62
C ALA A 43 -53.08 -62.36 19.32
N GLN A 44 -54.19 -61.81 19.83
CA GLN A 44 -54.50 -60.39 19.70
C GLN A 44 -53.52 -59.50 20.46
N HIS A 45 -53.14 -59.87 21.69
CA HIS A 45 -52.15 -59.13 22.46
C HIS A 45 -50.77 -59.18 21.80
N THR A 46 -50.35 -60.34 21.29
CA THR A 46 -49.08 -60.48 20.54
C THR A 46 -49.06 -59.54 19.35
N ARG A 47 -50.14 -59.47 18.55
CA ARG A 47 -50.21 -58.55 17.39
C ARG A 47 -50.11 -57.08 17.80
N LYS A 48 -50.85 -56.68 18.83
CA LYS A 48 -50.78 -55.30 19.34
C LYS A 48 -49.38 -54.94 19.85
N LEU A 49 -48.72 -55.88 20.52
CA LEU A 49 -47.37 -55.67 21.01
C LEU A 49 -46.38 -55.53 19.85
N THR A 50 -46.48 -56.40 18.83
CA THR A 50 -45.62 -56.31 17.64
C THR A 50 -45.80 -54.99 16.89
N ASP A 51 -47.04 -54.47 16.80
CA ASP A 51 -47.29 -53.17 16.16
C ASP A 51 -46.60 -52.02 16.91
N VAL A 52 -46.69 -52.03 18.25
CA VAL A 52 -46.01 -51.04 19.10
C VAL A 52 -44.49 -51.18 19.00
N GLU A 53 -43.96 -52.40 19.01
CA GLU A 53 -42.52 -52.66 18.85
C GLU A 53 -42.00 -52.13 17.51
N ILE A 54 -42.71 -52.39 16.40
CA ILE A 54 -42.36 -51.86 15.08
C ILE A 54 -42.42 -50.32 15.08
N GLN A 55 -43.44 -49.73 15.70
CA GLN A 55 -43.55 -48.27 15.80
C GLN A 55 -42.38 -47.67 16.57
N VAL A 56 -42.02 -48.24 17.72
CA VAL A 56 -40.89 -47.77 18.53
C VAL A 56 -39.58 -47.93 17.75
N LEU A 57 -39.36 -49.07 17.09
CA LEU A 57 -38.17 -49.29 16.25
C LEU A 57 -38.05 -48.26 15.12
N ASN A 58 -39.17 -47.96 14.44
CA ASN A 58 -39.20 -46.94 13.39
C ASN A 58 -38.90 -45.54 13.94
N GLN A 59 -39.52 -45.16 15.07
CA GLN A 59 -39.29 -43.88 15.72
C GLN A 59 -37.84 -43.74 16.18
N THR A 60 -37.27 -44.77 16.80
CA THR A 60 -35.86 -44.80 17.22
C THR A 60 -34.93 -44.61 16.03
N SER A 61 -35.12 -45.39 14.95
CA SER A 61 -34.32 -45.26 13.74
C SER A 61 -34.40 -43.85 13.12
N ARG A 62 -35.59 -43.24 13.11
CA ARG A 62 -35.77 -41.86 12.62
C ARG A 62 -35.01 -40.85 13.48
N LEU A 63 -35.08 -40.96 14.80
CA LEU A 63 -34.37 -40.08 15.72
C LEU A 63 -32.86 -40.24 15.61
N GLU A 64 -32.36 -41.46 15.45
CA GLU A 64 -30.93 -41.74 15.23
C GLU A 64 -30.42 -41.06 13.96
N ILE A 65 -31.15 -41.17 12.85
CA ILE A 65 -30.79 -40.51 11.59
C ILE A 65 -30.75 -38.99 11.77
N GLN A 66 -31.77 -38.40 12.39
CA GLN A 66 -31.81 -36.95 12.64
C GLN A 66 -30.67 -36.48 13.55
N LEU A 67 -30.32 -37.27 14.57
CA LEU A 67 -29.21 -36.95 15.46
C LEU A 67 -27.88 -36.96 14.70
N LEU A 68 -27.67 -37.95 13.82
CA LEU A 68 -26.48 -38.02 12.97
C LEU A 68 -26.39 -36.86 11.98
N GLU A 69 -27.49 -36.49 11.33
CA GLU A 69 -27.56 -35.35 10.41
C GLU A 69 -27.25 -34.02 11.12
N ASN A 70 -27.81 -33.83 12.31
CA ASN A 70 -27.55 -32.66 13.15
C ASN A 70 -26.09 -32.61 13.61
N SER A 71 -25.52 -33.73 14.04
CA SER A 71 -24.11 -33.84 14.43
C SER A 71 -23.18 -33.51 13.25
N LEU A 72 -23.46 -34.06 12.06
CA LEU A 72 -22.68 -33.77 10.86
C LEU A 72 -22.75 -32.28 10.47
N SER A 73 -23.94 -31.70 10.53
CA SER A 73 -24.15 -30.28 10.25
C SER A 73 -23.40 -29.39 11.24
N THR A 74 -23.40 -29.76 12.52
CA THR A 74 -22.67 -29.06 13.58
C THR A 74 -21.16 -29.12 13.36
N ASN A 75 -20.59 -30.30 13.09
CA ASN A 75 -19.17 -30.46 12.75
C ASN A 75 -18.75 -29.61 11.53
N LYS A 76 -19.62 -29.53 10.51
CA LYS A 76 -19.37 -28.67 9.33
C LYS A 76 -19.37 -27.18 9.68
N LEU A 77 -20.18 -26.75 10.64
CA LEU A 77 -20.17 -25.37 11.11
C LEU A 77 -18.94 -25.08 11.97
N GLU A 78 -18.56 -26.00 12.87
CA GLU A 78 -17.36 -25.87 13.70
C GLU A 78 -16.09 -25.75 12.86
N THR A 79 -15.94 -26.58 11.83
CA THR A 79 -14.79 -26.50 10.90
C THR A 79 -14.74 -25.16 10.17
N LYS A 80 -15.89 -24.63 9.71
CA LYS A 80 -15.96 -23.29 9.10
C LYS A 80 -15.64 -22.17 10.09
N LEU A 81 -16.13 -22.26 11.32
CA LEU A 81 -15.84 -21.30 12.38
C LEU A 81 -14.35 -21.28 12.72
N LEU A 82 -13.73 -22.45 12.82
CA LEU A 82 -12.29 -22.57 13.04
C LEU A 82 -11.51 -21.91 11.91
N HIS A 83 -11.87 -22.20 10.65
CA HIS A 83 -11.22 -21.58 9.50
C HIS A 83 -11.34 -20.05 9.52
N HIS A 84 -12.54 -19.51 9.71
CA HIS A 84 -12.74 -18.06 9.80
C HIS A 84 -11.99 -17.44 10.99
N SER A 85 -11.94 -18.11 12.13
CA SER A 85 -11.17 -17.67 13.30
C SER A 85 -9.68 -17.54 12.96
N THR A 86 -9.10 -18.53 12.24
CA THR A 86 -7.71 -18.45 11.80
C THR A 86 -7.44 -17.32 10.81
N GLU A 87 -8.36 -17.06 9.87
CA GLU A 87 -8.20 -15.97 8.91
C GLU A 87 -8.32 -14.59 9.59
N ILE A 88 -9.23 -14.45 10.55
CA ILE A 88 -9.35 -13.23 11.37
C ILE A 88 -8.05 -12.98 12.15
N SER A 89 -7.48 -14.02 12.78
CA SER A 89 -6.20 -13.89 13.49
C SER A 89 -5.09 -13.40 12.56
N LYS A 90 -4.96 -13.99 11.36
CA LYS A 90 -3.96 -13.58 10.37
C LYS A 90 -4.15 -12.14 9.91
N LEU A 91 -5.39 -11.70 9.71
CA LEU A 91 -5.69 -10.33 9.34
C LEU A 91 -5.36 -9.37 10.48
N HIS A 92 -5.65 -9.75 11.72
CA HIS A 92 -5.33 -8.96 12.89
C HIS A 92 -3.82 -8.75 13.05
N ASP A 93 -3.03 -9.82 12.88
CA ASP A 93 -1.55 -9.73 12.92
C ASP A 93 -0.99 -8.83 11.81
N LYS A 94 -1.54 -8.93 10.59
CA LYS A 94 -1.17 -8.06 9.46
C LYS A 94 -1.51 -6.60 9.72
N ASN A 95 -2.70 -6.32 10.25
CA ASN A 95 -3.11 -4.96 10.60
C ASN A 95 -2.21 -4.36 11.67
N ARG A 96 -1.90 -5.13 12.72
CA ARG A 96 -0.97 -4.71 13.76
C ARG A 96 0.41 -4.34 13.19
N LEU A 97 0.94 -5.15 12.27
CA LEU A 97 2.22 -4.85 11.62
C LEU A 97 2.16 -3.60 10.75
N LEU A 98 1.05 -3.39 10.03
CA LEU A 98 0.86 -2.19 9.21
C LEU A 98 0.76 -0.93 10.08
N GLU A 99 0.03 -0.98 11.18
CA GLU A 99 -0.07 0.11 12.16
C GLU A 99 1.30 0.46 12.73
N GLN A 100 2.12 -0.54 13.10
CA GLN A 100 3.49 -0.30 13.57
C GLN A 100 4.36 0.37 12.50
N LYS A 101 4.34 -0.11 11.26
CA LYS A 101 5.10 0.51 10.16
C LYS A 101 4.65 1.93 9.86
N MET A 102 3.35 2.20 9.95
CA MET A 102 2.80 3.54 9.77
C MET A 102 3.30 4.48 10.86
N GLN A 103 3.28 4.04 12.12
CA GLN A 103 3.80 4.82 13.24
C GLN A 103 5.31 5.09 13.12
N GLU A 104 6.10 4.12 12.69
CA GLU A 104 7.53 4.29 12.42
C GLU A 104 7.79 5.32 11.31
N LEU A 105 7.04 5.25 10.21
CA LEU A 105 7.14 6.21 9.11
C LEU A 105 6.71 7.61 9.52
N GLU A 106 5.62 7.75 10.28
CA GLU A 106 5.16 9.03 10.81
C GLU A 106 6.19 9.65 11.76
N SER A 107 6.78 8.84 12.64
CA SER A 107 7.85 9.29 13.54
C SER A 107 9.08 9.75 12.75
N GLY A 108 9.50 8.97 11.75
CA GLY A 108 10.65 9.33 10.91
C GLY A 108 10.43 10.62 10.11
N HIS A 109 9.27 10.78 9.48
CA HIS A 109 8.93 12.02 8.80
C HIS A 109 8.82 13.21 9.75
N HIS A 110 8.29 13.00 10.97
CA HIS A 110 8.23 14.06 11.96
C HIS A 110 9.64 14.54 12.36
N GLU A 111 10.57 13.61 12.59
CA GLU A 111 11.97 13.93 12.90
C GLU A 111 12.64 14.70 11.76
N GLU A 112 12.50 14.24 10.51
CA GLU A 112 13.03 14.94 9.33
C GLU A 112 12.44 16.34 9.14
N LEU A 113 11.15 16.53 9.44
CA LEU A 113 10.53 17.85 9.38
C LEU A 113 11.08 18.79 10.45
N VAL A 114 11.37 18.29 11.65
CA VAL A 114 11.99 19.10 12.72
C VAL A 114 13.41 19.50 12.32
N THR A 115 14.23 18.58 11.80
CA THR A 115 15.61 18.90 11.38
C THR A 115 15.63 19.91 10.24
N LEU A 116 14.79 19.73 9.21
CA LEU A 116 14.66 20.69 8.11
C LEU A 116 14.18 22.07 8.59
N GLN A 117 13.30 22.11 9.60
CA GLN A 117 12.82 23.35 10.18
C GLN A 117 13.92 24.09 10.95
N GLU A 118 14.78 23.36 11.67
CA GLU A 118 15.96 23.91 12.35
C GLU A 118 16.99 24.43 11.35
N GLU A 119 17.32 23.66 10.31
CA GLU A 119 18.21 24.08 9.23
C GLU A 119 17.69 25.34 8.53
N ARG A 120 16.38 25.37 8.20
CA ARG A 120 15.72 26.54 7.63
C ARG A 120 15.87 27.75 8.55
N SER A 121 15.67 27.60 9.85
CA SER A 121 15.81 28.69 10.82
C SER A 121 17.25 29.22 10.88
N SER A 122 18.23 28.33 10.87
CA SER A 122 19.66 28.67 10.84
C SER A 122 20.03 29.45 9.57
N LEU A 123 19.59 28.97 8.41
CA LEU A 123 19.81 29.64 7.13
C LEU A 123 19.13 31.01 7.08
N GLN A 124 17.89 31.12 7.56
CA GLN A 124 17.19 32.40 7.67
C GLN A 124 17.96 33.40 8.54
N GLN A 125 18.55 32.95 9.64
CA GLN A 125 19.39 33.79 10.49
C GLN A 125 20.67 34.23 9.77
N MET A 126 21.32 33.34 9.02
CA MET A 126 22.52 33.66 8.24
C MET A 126 22.22 34.71 7.16
N VAL A 127 21.12 34.54 6.41
CA VAL A 127 20.67 35.50 5.40
C VAL A 127 20.35 36.86 6.04
N ALA A 128 19.68 36.88 7.20
CA ALA A 128 19.41 38.12 7.92
C ALA A 128 20.69 38.85 8.34
N ARG A 129 21.71 38.13 8.82
CA ARG A 129 23.02 38.69 9.16
C ARG A 129 23.73 39.24 7.93
N GLN A 130 23.76 38.48 6.83
CA GLN A 130 24.36 38.92 5.57
C GLN A 130 23.69 40.19 5.04
N ASN A 131 22.36 40.27 5.06
CA ASN A 131 21.63 41.47 4.67
C ASN A 131 22.03 42.69 5.50
N SER A 132 22.18 42.54 6.83
CA SER A 132 22.65 43.62 7.70
C SER A 132 24.05 44.12 7.30
N VAL A 133 24.98 43.20 7.02
CA VAL A 133 26.35 43.55 6.60
C VAL A 133 26.35 44.24 5.23
N ILE A 134 25.53 43.78 4.29
CA ILE A 134 25.39 44.41 2.97
C ILE A 134 24.92 45.86 3.13
N THR A 135 23.91 46.12 3.97
CA THR A 135 23.42 47.48 4.23
C THR A 135 24.50 48.37 4.85
N GLU A 136 25.31 47.83 5.76
CA GLU A 136 26.44 48.56 6.36
C GLU A 136 27.51 48.90 5.31
N LEU A 137 27.89 47.93 4.47
CA LEU A 137 28.86 48.15 3.39
C LEU A 137 28.37 49.15 2.34
N GLN A 138 27.08 49.11 1.98
CA GLN A 138 26.46 50.12 1.11
C GLN A 138 26.62 51.52 1.69
N THR A 139 26.35 51.67 3.00
CA THR A 139 26.50 52.95 3.71
C THR A 139 27.94 53.44 3.68
N HIS A 140 28.93 52.56 3.90
CA HIS A 140 30.35 52.92 3.81
C HIS A 140 30.76 53.33 2.39
N LEU A 141 30.26 52.64 1.37
CA LEU A 141 30.56 52.96 -0.03
C LEU A 141 29.99 54.33 -0.42
N ASP A 142 28.77 54.65 0.00
CA ASP A 142 28.13 55.94 -0.23
C ASP A 142 28.93 57.09 0.42
N GLN A 143 29.37 56.89 1.67
CA GLN A 143 30.23 57.86 2.37
C GLN A 143 31.58 58.06 1.68
N ALA A 144 32.25 56.96 1.28
CA ALA A 144 33.54 57.04 0.58
C ALA A 144 33.42 57.72 -0.78
N THR A 145 32.34 57.44 -1.53
CA THR A 145 32.04 58.08 -2.81
C THR A 145 31.79 59.57 -2.64
N GLY A 146 31.05 59.95 -1.59
CA GLY A 146 30.85 61.35 -1.20
C GLY A 146 32.17 62.07 -0.92
N ASN A 147 33.04 61.48 -0.09
CA ASN A 147 34.35 62.05 0.23
C ASN A 147 35.24 62.20 -1.02
N ASN A 148 35.26 61.19 -1.90
CA ASN A 148 36.01 61.25 -3.15
C ASN A 148 35.50 62.37 -4.07
N SER A 149 34.19 62.59 -4.14
CA SER A 149 33.63 63.69 -4.94
C SER A 149 34.08 65.07 -4.43
N ILE A 150 34.19 65.23 -3.11
CA ILE A 150 34.69 66.46 -2.47
C ILE A 150 36.18 66.64 -2.79
N LEU A 151 36.98 65.58 -2.64
CA LEU A 151 38.41 65.61 -2.96
C LEU A 151 38.65 65.97 -4.43
N LEU A 152 37.87 65.37 -5.34
CA LEU A 152 37.97 65.65 -6.78
C LEU A 152 37.63 67.12 -7.07
N SER A 153 36.62 67.68 -6.40
CA SER A 153 36.29 69.11 -6.50
C SER A 153 37.45 70.00 -6.04
N GLN A 154 38.12 69.65 -4.94
CA GLN A 154 39.31 70.38 -4.46
C GLN A 154 40.49 70.27 -5.42
N GLN A 155 40.73 69.09 -5.99
CA GLN A 155 41.79 68.85 -6.98
C GLN A 155 41.57 69.71 -8.23
N GLN A 156 40.32 69.84 -8.69
CA GLN A 156 39.99 70.70 -9.83
C GLN A 156 40.30 72.16 -9.52
N GLN A 157 39.91 72.66 -8.34
CA GLN A 157 40.20 74.03 -7.93
C GLN A 157 41.72 74.31 -7.92
N LEU A 158 42.52 73.40 -7.35
CA LEU A 158 43.98 73.53 -7.36
C LEU A 158 44.54 73.57 -8.78
N THR A 159 44.04 72.70 -9.66
CA THR A 159 44.46 72.63 -11.07
C THR A 159 44.13 73.92 -11.82
N ASP A 160 42.97 74.51 -11.59
CA ASP A 160 42.58 75.79 -12.19
C ASP A 160 43.47 76.94 -11.70
N THR A 161 43.88 76.88 -10.43
CA THR A 161 44.81 77.86 -9.85
C THR A 161 46.20 77.73 -10.49
N VAL A 162 46.70 76.51 -10.64
CA VAL A 162 48.00 76.23 -11.28
C VAL A 162 47.98 76.60 -12.77
N ASN A 163 46.91 76.27 -13.50
CA ASN A 163 46.78 76.64 -14.92
C ASN A 163 46.75 78.15 -15.11
N SER A 164 46.12 78.88 -14.18
CA SER A 164 46.15 80.35 -14.17
C SER A 164 47.58 80.87 -13.99
N LEU A 165 48.38 80.24 -13.12
CA LEU A 165 49.81 80.55 -12.94
C LEU A 165 50.66 80.17 -14.16
N LEU A 166 50.41 79.01 -14.78
CA LEU A 166 51.12 78.54 -15.97
C LEU A 166 50.88 79.47 -17.16
N LYS A 167 49.66 80.00 -17.30
CA LYS A 167 49.31 80.98 -18.32
C LYS A 167 50.10 82.30 -18.17
N LEU A 168 50.48 82.65 -16.94
CA LEU A 168 51.39 83.77 -16.69
C LEU A 168 52.84 83.45 -17.11
N CYS A 169 53.22 82.17 -17.19
CA CYS A 169 54.57 81.71 -17.56
C CYS A 169 54.76 81.35 -19.05
N SER A 170 53.73 80.90 -19.79
CA SER A 170 53.85 80.48 -21.22
C SER A 170 53.92 81.63 -22.24
N MET A 171 54.53 82.76 -21.88
CA MET A 171 54.87 83.84 -22.82
C MET A 171 56.30 83.71 -23.41
N ASP A 172 56.80 82.48 -23.64
CA ASP A 172 57.99 82.32 -24.50
C ASP A 172 58.05 80.95 -25.25
N ARG A 173 58.09 81.08 -26.58
CA ARG A 173 58.53 80.17 -27.67
C ARG A 173 58.03 78.71 -27.81
N GLY A 174 57.20 78.52 -28.86
CA GLY A 174 57.56 77.70 -30.04
C GLY A 174 57.11 76.23 -30.07
N SER A 175 55.85 75.97 -30.43
CA SER A 175 55.24 74.63 -30.56
C SER A 175 55.23 74.12 -32.00
N GLY A 176 55.59 72.85 -32.21
CA GLY A 176 55.35 72.10 -33.43
C GLY A 176 54.94 70.67 -33.10
N VAL A 177 53.65 70.34 -33.27
CA VAL A 177 53.12 68.97 -33.23
C VAL A 177 52.02 68.83 -34.29
N VAL A 178 52.14 67.78 -35.12
CA VAL A 178 51.14 67.24 -36.07
C VAL A 178 50.42 66.03 -35.43
N PRO A 179 49.28 65.53 -35.95
CA PRO A 179 48.12 65.10 -35.17
C PRO A 179 48.02 63.58 -34.99
N ASN A 180 47.34 63.14 -33.92
CA ASN A 180 47.09 61.71 -33.68
C ASN A 180 45.76 61.23 -34.29
N SER A 181 45.83 60.03 -34.84
CA SER A 181 44.79 59.24 -35.49
C SER A 181 43.91 58.46 -34.50
N ASN A 182 42.71 58.14 -34.98
CA ASN A 182 41.68 57.33 -34.33
C ASN A 182 42.16 55.92 -33.95
N LEU A 183 41.66 55.40 -32.81
CA LEU A 183 41.57 53.97 -32.52
C LEU A 183 40.19 53.63 -31.97
N ALA A 184 39.34 53.12 -32.85
CA ALA A 184 38.24 52.25 -32.48
C ALA A 184 38.81 50.85 -32.22
N PHE A 185 38.45 50.21 -31.10
CA PHE A 185 38.70 48.79 -30.87
C PHE A 185 37.38 48.05 -30.69
N LYS A 186 37.25 46.98 -31.48
CA LYS A 186 36.06 46.19 -31.77
C LYS A 186 35.73 45.23 -30.63
N GLN A 187 34.42 45.03 -30.45
CA GLN A 187 33.82 43.83 -29.87
C GLN A 187 34.41 42.56 -30.50
N SER A 188 34.93 41.69 -29.65
CA SER A 188 35.27 40.33 -30.00
C SER A 188 33.99 39.51 -30.10
N ASP A 189 33.56 39.30 -31.34
CA ASP A 189 32.77 38.16 -31.78
C ASP A 189 33.55 36.87 -31.47
N SER A 190 33.05 36.07 -30.54
CA SER A 190 33.52 34.70 -30.35
C SER A 190 32.52 33.78 -31.03
N SER A 191 32.90 33.37 -32.23
CA SER A 191 32.48 32.14 -32.89
C SER A 191 32.42 30.99 -31.88
N HIS A 192 31.24 30.74 -31.31
CA HIS A 192 30.96 29.52 -30.58
C HIS A 192 30.96 28.39 -31.60
N GLU A 193 32.11 27.74 -31.80
CA GLU A 193 32.07 26.30 -32.03
C GLU A 193 31.24 25.74 -30.87
N GLU A 194 30.06 25.23 -31.18
CA GLU A 194 29.14 24.64 -30.22
C GLU A 194 29.85 23.43 -29.60
N ARG A 195 30.55 23.69 -28.49
CA ARG A 195 31.38 22.71 -27.80
C ARG A 195 30.46 21.55 -27.42
N LYS A 196 30.67 20.42 -28.10
CA LYS A 196 29.83 19.23 -27.92
C LYS A 196 30.17 18.60 -26.59
N TYR A 197 29.31 18.79 -25.61
CA TYR A 197 29.45 18.16 -24.31
C TYR A 197 28.93 16.72 -24.35
N ARG A 198 29.72 15.78 -23.83
CA ARG A 198 29.37 14.35 -23.79
C ARG A 198 28.47 14.01 -22.60
N ASP A 199 28.63 14.74 -21.50
CA ASP A 199 27.88 14.54 -20.27
C ASP A 199 27.75 15.86 -19.48
N CYS A 200 27.00 15.82 -18.37
CA CYS A 200 26.82 16.95 -17.48
C CYS A 200 28.10 17.36 -16.74
N SER A 201 29.09 16.48 -16.61
CA SER A 201 30.37 16.82 -15.97
C SER A 201 31.18 17.76 -16.86
N GLU A 202 31.23 17.52 -18.17
CA GLU A 202 31.89 18.43 -19.11
C GLU A 202 31.19 19.79 -19.18
N ILE A 203 29.86 19.81 -19.08
CA ILE A 203 29.06 21.04 -19.01
C ILE A 203 29.42 21.82 -17.74
N PHE A 204 29.51 21.14 -16.59
CA PHE A 204 29.89 21.76 -15.32
C PHE A 204 31.32 22.33 -15.38
N GLN A 205 32.28 21.58 -15.94
CA GLN A 205 33.66 22.04 -16.13
C GLN A 205 33.77 23.23 -17.09
N ALA A 206 32.83 23.38 -18.02
CA ALA A 206 32.75 24.55 -18.90
C ALA A 206 32.18 25.80 -18.20
N GLY A 207 31.84 25.71 -16.90
CA GLY A 207 31.40 26.84 -16.08
C GLY A 207 29.87 26.99 -15.98
N PHE A 208 29.11 26.04 -16.49
CA PHE A 208 27.65 26.03 -16.36
C PHE A 208 27.26 25.40 -15.01
N ASN A 209 27.03 26.25 -14.02
CA ASN A 209 26.82 25.83 -12.62
C ASN A 209 25.35 25.78 -12.18
N ASN A 210 24.39 26.03 -13.09
CA ASN A 210 22.97 26.02 -12.76
C ASN A 210 22.36 24.66 -13.08
N SER A 211 21.54 24.10 -12.19
CA SER A 211 20.84 22.84 -12.49
C SER A 211 19.75 23.06 -13.54
N GLY A 212 19.63 22.18 -14.53
CA GLY A 212 18.71 22.39 -15.65
C GLY A 212 18.77 21.30 -16.71
N VAL A 213 17.99 21.46 -17.78
CA VAL A 213 18.03 20.54 -18.92
C VAL A 213 19.08 21.01 -19.91
N TYR A 214 20.03 20.14 -20.22
CA TYR A 214 21.10 20.38 -21.17
C TYR A 214 21.08 19.34 -22.30
N THR A 215 21.68 19.70 -23.43
CA THR A 215 21.85 18.80 -24.57
C THR A 215 23.24 18.18 -24.52
N ILE A 216 23.30 16.85 -24.40
CA ILE A 216 24.54 16.08 -24.45
C ILE A 216 24.64 15.30 -25.77
N HIS A 217 25.86 15.01 -26.19
CA HIS A 217 26.18 14.26 -27.40
C HIS A 217 26.63 12.86 -27.02
N ILE A 218 25.79 11.85 -27.26
CA ILE A 218 26.13 10.46 -26.99
C ILE A 218 27.10 9.95 -28.06
N ASN A 219 26.86 10.33 -29.32
CA ASN A 219 27.69 10.01 -30.48
C ASN A 219 27.74 11.21 -31.43
N THR A 220 28.53 11.13 -32.50
CA THR A 220 28.67 12.23 -33.50
C THR A 220 27.35 12.64 -34.17
N GLN A 221 26.35 11.75 -34.18
CA GLN A 221 25.04 11.97 -34.80
C GLN A 221 23.85 11.92 -33.83
N GLU A 222 24.07 11.59 -32.54
CA GLU A 222 22.99 11.45 -31.57
C GLU A 222 23.15 12.42 -30.41
N THR A 223 22.16 13.31 -30.26
CA THR A 223 22.02 14.19 -29.10
C THR A 223 20.84 13.76 -28.23
N LYS A 224 20.98 13.94 -26.92
CA LYS A 224 19.90 13.75 -25.96
C LYS A 224 19.81 14.93 -25.01
N LYS A 225 18.58 15.30 -24.66
CA LYS A 225 18.31 16.23 -23.56
C LYS A 225 18.30 15.46 -22.26
N VAL A 226 19.13 15.86 -21.32
CA VAL A 226 19.25 15.27 -19.98
C VAL A 226 19.14 16.37 -18.95
N TYR A 227 18.63 16.04 -17.77
CA TYR A 227 18.66 16.97 -16.65
C TYR A 227 20.02 16.85 -15.96
N CYS A 228 20.76 17.95 -15.90
CA CYS A 228 22.01 18.05 -15.16
C CYS A 228 21.77 18.68 -13.79
N ASN A 229 22.19 17.98 -12.74
CA ASN A 229 22.24 18.54 -11.39
C ASN A 229 23.65 19.09 -11.16
N MET A 230 23.75 20.42 -11.10
CA MET A 230 25.01 21.14 -10.96
C MET A 230 25.28 21.61 -9.53
N GLU A 231 24.29 21.45 -8.64
CA GLU A 231 24.35 21.94 -7.26
C GLU A 231 24.68 20.84 -6.26
N ALA A 232 24.18 19.62 -6.47
CA ALA A 232 24.35 18.53 -5.51
C ALA A 232 25.73 17.87 -5.62
N ALA A 233 26.33 17.56 -4.46
CA ALA A 233 27.51 16.71 -4.33
C ALA A 233 28.66 17.04 -5.31
N GLY A 234 28.96 18.34 -5.46
CA GLY A 234 30.06 18.82 -6.33
C GLY A 234 29.69 19.08 -7.79
N GLY A 235 28.42 18.89 -8.18
CA GLY A 235 27.91 19.23 -9.50
C GLY A 235 28.29 18.24 -10.62
N GLY A 236 27.77 18.47 -11.83
CA GLY A 236 28.09 17.67 -13.01
C GLY A 236 27.32 16.35 -13.16
N TRP A 237 26.24 16.15 -12.42
CA TRP A 237 25.51 14.89 -12.41
C TRP A 237 24.47 14.78 -13.54
N SER A 238 24.62 13.77 -14.39
CA SER A 238 23.62 13.40 -15.40
C SER A 238 22.50 12.57 -14.77
N VAL A 239 21.29 13.11 -14.70
CA VAL A 239 20.15 12.41 -14.10
C VAL A 239 19.51 11.46 -15.11
N ILE A 240 19.65 10.16 -14.89
CA ILE A 240 19.06 9.10 -15.72
C ILE A 240 17.63 8.75 -15.29
N GLN A 241 17.33 8.81 -13.98
CA GLN A 241 15.99 8.53 -13.47
C GLN A 241 15.75 9.33 -12.19
N ARG A 242 14.55 9.88 -12.04
CA ARG A 242 14.12 10.61 -10.84
C ARG A 242 12.70 10.18 -10.47
N ARG A 243 12.46 10.01 -9.18
CA ARG A 243 11.12 9.86 -8.58
C ARG A 243 10.89 11.03 -7.64
N LYS A 244 9.71 11.63 -7.67
CA LYS A 244 9.37 12.75 -6.79
C LYS A 244 8.03 12.55 -6.07
N ASP A 245 7.05 11.99 -6.75
CA ASP A 245 5.63 12.08 -6.36
C ASP A 245 4.83 10.80 -6.63
N GLY A 246 5.45 9.76 -7.21
CA GLY A 246 4.79 8.47 -7.46
C GLY A 246 3.69 8.53 -8.54
N THR A 247 3.53 9.65 -9.25
CA THR A 247 2.53 9.85 -10.30
C THR A 247 2.81 9.04 -11.56
N MET A 248 4.05 8.57 -11.71
CA MET A 248 4.48 7.76 -12.84
C MET A 248 4.52 6.28 -12.49
N ASP A 249 3.87 5.44 -13.30
CA ASP A 249 4.00 3.99 -13.20
C ASP A 249 5.33 3.50 -13.80
N PHE A 250 6.03 2.69 -13.01
CA PHE A 250 7.29 2.03 -13.36
C PHE A 250 7.11 0.52 -13.60
N ARG A 251 5.88 -0.01 -13.57
CA ARG A 251 5.59 -1.39 -14.01
C ARG A 251 5.48 -1.44 -15.53
N ARG A 252 6.59 -1.13 -16.20
CA ARG A 252 6.68 -1.09 -17.67
C ARG A 252 7.34 -2.35 -18.21
N THR A 253 6.93 -2.73 -19.41
CA THR A 253 7.57 -3.79 -20.19
C THR A 253 8.98 -3.38 -20.61
N TRP A 254 9.83 -4.36 -20.92
CA TRP A 254 11.18 -4.13 -21.42
C TRP A 254 11.22 -3.25 -22.68
N LYS A 255 10.23 -3.43 -23.56
CA LYS A 255 10.10 -2.64 -24.80
C LYS A 255 9.87 -1.16 -24.48
N GLU A 256 9.06 -0.85 -23.47
CA GLU A 256 8.78 0.52 -23.03
C GLU A 256 9.99 1.18 -22.38
N TYR A 257 10.77 0.44 -21.60
CA TYR A 257 12.05 0.94 -21.08
C TYR A 257 13.08 1.23 -22.18
N LYS A 258 13.12 0.41 -23.23
CA LYS A 258 14.06 0.56 -24.36
C LYS A 258 13.62 1.61 -25.38
N MET A 259 12.31 1.77 -25.60
CA MET A 259 11.74 2.69 -26.59
C MET A 259 11.46 4.09 -26.06
N VAL A 260 12.10 4.52 -24.95
CA VAL A 260 12.08 5.92 -24.50
C VAL A 260 12.85 6.80 -25.50
N ARG A 261 12.24 6.96 -26.66
CA ARG A 261 12.61 7.79 -27.79
C ARG A 261 11.28 8.19 -28.40
N ARG A 262 10.87 9.42 -28.08
CA ARG A 262 9.68 10.14 -28.59
C ARG A 262 8.41 9.87 -27.79
N THR A 263 8.17 10.70 -26.78
CA THR A 263 7.12 11.75 -26.75
C THR A 263 6.87 12.14 -25.29
N GLY A 264 6.79 13.44 -25.01
CA GLY A 264 6.40 13.97 -23.70
C GLY A 264 7.54 14.04 -22.68
N TRP A 265 7.60 15.15 -21.97
CA TRP A 265 8.67 15.54 -21.03
C TRP A 265 8.68 14.76 -19.71
N ASP A 266 8.08 13.57 -19.68
CA ASP A 266 7.88 12.80 -18.46
C ASP A 266 8.65 11.48 -18.45
N ILE A 267 9.50 11.19 -19.43
CA ILE A 267 10.32 9.97 -19.36
C ILE A 267 11.78 10.34 -19.20
N LEU A 268 12.18 10.48 -17.94
CA LEU A 268 13.56 10.52 -17.50
C LEU A 268 14.30 9.32 -18.09
N THR A 269 15.32 9.66 -18.86
CA THR A 269 16.18 8.88 -19.72
C THR A 269 16.73 7.60 -19.10
N ALA A 270 16.11 6.44 -19.39
CA ALA A 270 16.76 5.15 -19.16
C ALA A 270 17.94 4.97 -20.14
N PHE A 271 19.14 4.77 -19.59
CA PHE A 271 20.22 4.01 -20.21
C PHE A 271 21.03 3.28 -19.13
N PHE A 272 21.28 2.00 -19.36
CA PHE A 272 22.46 1.27 -18.89
C PHE A 272 23.54 1.38 -19.97
#